data_AF-A0AAV6FMV9-F1
#
_entry.id   AF-A0AAV6FMV9-F1
#
_cell.length_a   1.000
_cell.length_b   1.000
_cell.length_c   1.000
_cell.angle_alpha   90.00
_cell.angle_beta   90.00
_cell.angle_gamma   90.00
#
_symmetry.space_group_name_H-M   'P 1'
#
loop_
_entity.id
_entity.type
_entity.pdbx_description
1 polymer ?
#
loop_
_entity_poly.entity_id
_entity_poly.type
_entity_poly.pdbx_seq_one_letter_code
_entity_poly.pdbx_strand_id
1 'polypeptide(L)'
;MSALFGGSFMESSNNEVSIPSTSRACMQGVLEYLYTNQLSPMADLDPLELIALANRLCLPRLIALTEQYAVTELVRGSRGGQDIDGEVLTYLELAQFHNANQLAAWCLHHICTHYNSVCANYRKEIKSKSLENQEYFEKHRWPPVWYLKEEDHYQRMKKEREKEDVVLNKHHSRRRWCFWRASPAVG
;
A
#
# COMPACT_ATOMS: atom_id res chain seq x y z
N MET A 1 23.61 22.54 7.01
CA MET A 1 24.42 23.41 6.12
C MET A 1 25.58 24.16 6.79
N SER A 2 25.72 24.15 8.13
CA SER A 2 26.83 24.85 8.81
C SER A 2 28.24 24.47 8.32
N ALA A 3 28.45 23.23 7.90
CA ALA A 3 29.75 22.77 7.40
C ALA A 3 30.14 23.45 6.07
N LEU A 4 29.17 23.69 5.19
CA LEU A 4 29.40 24.27 3.87
C LEU A 4 29.91 25.72 3.97
N PHE A 5 29.33 26.49 4.88
CA PHE A 5 29.67 27.90 5.09
C PHE A 5 30.72 28.13 6.20
N GLY A 6 31.22 27.05 6.81
CA GLY A 6 32.14 27.10 7.96
C GLY A 6 33.60 27.39 7.63
N GLY A 7 33.94 27.73 6.38
CA GLY A 7 35.31 28.08 5.96
C GLY A 7 36.18 26.89 5.52
N SER A 8 35.73 25.65 5.74
CA SER A 8 36.52 24.45 5.39
C SER A 8 36.37 24.00 3.93
N PHE A 9 35.47 24.61 3.17
CA PHE A 9 35.11 24.23 1.79
C PHE A 9 35.18 25.44 0.85
N MET A 10 35.39 25.21 -0.45
CA MET A 10 35.48 26.30 -1.45
C MET A 10 34.19 27.11 -1.55
N GLU A 11 33.06 26.48 -1.24
CA GLU A 11 31.74 27.08 -1.18
C GLU A 11 31.62 28.17 -0.11
N SER A 12 32.49 28.17 0.91
CA SER A 12 32.48 29.22 1.94
C SER A 12 32.92 30.59 1.44
N SER A 13 33.69 30.65 0.36
CA SER A 13 34.13 31.90 -0.28
C SER A 13 33.28 32.32 -1.47
N ASN A 14 32.27 31.54 -1.84
CA ASN A 14 31.39 31.81 -2.97
C ASN A 14 30.06 32.43 -2.52
N ASN A 15 29.56 33.40 -3.28
CA ASN A 15 28.24 34.00 -3.06
C ASN A 15 27.09 33.11 -3.58
N GLU A 16 27.40 32.09 -4.36
CA GLU A 16 26.43 31.17 -4.96
C GLU A 16 26.88 29.72 -4.77
N VAL A 17 25.92 28.85 -4.44
CA VAL A 17 26.14 27.41 -4.30
C VAL A 17 25.12 26.69 -5.15
N SER A 18 25.60 25.84 -6.06
CA SER A 18 24.74 24.97 -6.86
C SER A 18 24.36 23.71 -6.10
N ILE A 19 23.06 23.46 -5.98
CA ILE A 19 22.52 22.21 -5.44
C ILE A 19 21.96 21.43 -6.64
N PRO A 20 22.72 20.46 -7.19
CA PRO A 20 22.29 19.71 -8.36
C PRO A 20 21.16 18.73 -8.02
N SER A 21 20.38 18.38 -9.04
CA SER A 21 19.29 17.40 -9.00
C SER A 21 18.16 17.78 -8.04
N THR A 22 17.77 19.06 -8.04
CA THR A 22 16.65 19.54 -7.24
C THR A 22 15.80 20.52 -8.04
N SER A 23 14.49 20.37 -7.97
CA SER A 23 13.49 21.26 -8.50
C SER A 23 13.41 22.54 -7.69
N ARG A 24 12.94 23.61 -8.34
CA ARG A 24 12.71 24.89 -7.68
C ARG A 24 11.71 24.75 -6.52
N ALA A 25 10.68 23.92 -6.69
CA ALA A 25 9.62 23.71 -5.70
C ALA A 25 10.18 23.07 -4.41
N CYS A 26 10.98 22.01 -4.52
CA CYS A 26 11.59 21.36 -3.35
C CYS A 26 12.61 22.27 -2.65
N MET A 27 13.41 23.03 -3.40
CA MET A 27 14.34 23.99 -2.81
C MET A 27 13.61 25.10 -2.05
N GLN A 28 12.53 25.63 -2.63
CA GLN A 28 11.70 26.62 -1.96
C GLN A 28 11.04 26.04 -0.71
N GLY A 29 10.54 24.80 -0.76
CA GLY A 29 9.98 24.11 0.42
C GLY A 29 11.01 23.97 1.56
N VAL A 30 12.27 23.67 1.24
CA VAL A 30 13.35 23.66 2.24
C VAL A 30 13.59 25.05 2.81
N LEU A 31 13.67 26.08 1.97
CA LEU A 31 13.90 27.45 2.44
C LEU A 31 12.76 27.92 3.34
N GLU A 32 11.51 27.75 2.93
CA GLU A 32 10.34 28.08 3.75
C GLU A 32 10.37 27.34 5.09
N TYR A 33 10.72 26.05 5.10
CA TYR A 33 10.89 25.30 6.33
C TYR A 33 12.00 25.87 7.23
N LEU A 34 13.16 26.26 6.68
CA LEU A 34 14.25 26.83 7.46
C LEU A 34 13.86 28.16 8.14
N TYR A 35 13.01 28.96 7.49
CA TYR A 35 12.58 30.26 8.01
C TYR A 35 11.33 30.17 8.92
N THR A 36 10.42 29.24 8.65
CA THR A 36 9.11 29.16 9.34
C THR A 36 8.97 27.95 10.27
N ASN A 37 9.87 26.97 10.14
CA ASN A 37 9.82 25.69 10.84
C ASN A 37 8.54 24.87 10.54
N GLN A 38 7.90 25.15 9.41
CA GLN A 38 6.67 24.53 8.93
C GLN A 38 6.84 24.07 7.48
N LEU A 39 6.08 23.06 7.09
CA LEU A 39 5.98 22.62 5.69
C LEU A 39 4.73 23.26 5.07
N SER A 40 4.93 24.05 4.01
CA SER A 40 3.84 24.60 3.20
C SER A 40 3.84 23.90 1.84
N PRO A 41 2.99 22.87 1.63
CA PRO A 41 2.98 22.13 0.39
C PRO A 41 2.49 23.01 -0.77
N MET A 42 3.33 23.14 -1.80
CA MET A 42 2.99 23.79 -3.06
C MET A 42 2.43 22.78 -4.06
N ALA A 43 1.67 23.24 -5.07
CA ALA A 43 1.02 22.37 -6.05
C ALA A 43 1.98 21.46 -6.81
N ASP A 44 3.21 21.93 -7.08
CA ASP A 44 4.22 21.20 -7.86
C ASP A 44 5.27 20.51 -6.98
N LEU A 45 4.99 20.32 -5.68
CA LEU A 45 5.92 19.72 -4.73
C LEU A 45 5.92 18.19 -4.86
N ASP A 46 7.06 17.61 -5.25
CA ASP A 46 7.30 16.16 -5.18
C ASP A 46 7.76 15.77 -3.76
N PRO A 47 6.96 14.97 -3.00
CA PRO A 47 7.33 14.55 -1.65
C PRO A 47 8.61 13.72 -1.60
N LEU A 48 8.87 12.86 -2.60
CA LEU A 48 10.02 11.96 -2.61
C LEU A 48 11.31 12.74 -2.88
N GLU A 49 11.24 13.68 -3.82
CA GLU A 49 12.34 14.60 -4.09
C GLU A 49 12.67 15.46 -2.87
N LEU A 50 11.64 15.98 -2.18
CA LEU A 50 11.83 16.76 -0.95
C LEU A 50 12.42 15.91 0.18
N ILE A 51 11.98 14.66 0.35
CA ILE A 51 12.58 13.71 1.32
C ILE A 51 14.06 13.49 1.02
N ALA A 52 14.41 13.23 -0.26
CA ALA A 52 15.79 13.02 -0.68
C ALA A 52 16.67 14.24 -0.37
N LEU A 53 16.18 15.44 -0.67
CA LEU A 53 16.86 16.70 -0.39
C LEU A 53 17.00 16.95 1.12
N ALA A 54 15.93 16.73 1.90
CA ALA A 54 15.94 16.90 3.34
C ALA A 54 16.93 15.95 4.02
N ASN A 55 17.03 14.69 3.54
CA ASN A 55 18.04 13.74 4.02
C ASN A 55 19.46 14.23 3.71
N ARG A 56 19.72 14.69 2.46
CA ARG A 56 21.02 15.25 2.06
C ARG A 56 21.43 16.46 2.89
N LEU A 57 20.48 17.30 3.29
CA LEU A 57 20.72 18.49 4.10
C LEU A 57 20.72 18.22 5.61
N CYS A 58 20.51 16.97 6.03
CA CYS A 58 20.40 16.52 7.42
C CYS A 58 19.28 17.23 8.19
N LEU A 59 18.08 17.29 7.61
CA LEU A 59 16.89 17.92 8.20
C LEU A 59 15.84 16.87 8.60
N PRO A 60 16.05 16.10 9.69
CA PRO A 60 15.21 14.95 10.04
C PRO A 60 13.74 15.32 10.32
N ARG A 61 13.49 16.50 10.89
CA ARG A 61 12.12 16.97 11.13
C ARG A 61 11.39 17.34 9.84
N LEU A 62 12.10 17.85 8.83
CA LEU A 62 11.50 18.10 7.53
C LEU A 62 11.13 16.80 6.82
N ILE A 63 11.97 15.75 6.95
CA ILE A 63 11.62 14.40 6.49
C ILE A 63 10.30 13.97 7.14
N ALA A 64 10.19 14.02 8.46
CA ALA A 64 8.97 13.61 9.17
C ALA A 64 7.70 14.38 8.74
N LEU A 65 7.80 15.70 8.52
CA LEU A 65 6.68 16.49 8.01
C LEU A 65 6.29 16.10 6.58
N THR A 66 7.28 15.81 5.74
CA THR A 66 7.06 15.41 4.34
C THR A 66 6.48 14.00 4.26
N GLU A 67 6.91 13.07 5.14
CA GLU A 67 6.31 11.75 5.27
C GLU A 67 4.82 11.84 5.63
N GLN A 68 4.47 12.70 6.60
CA GLN A 68 3.09 12.92 6.99
C GLN A 68 2.26 13.47 5.83
N TYR A 69 2.80 14.44 5.08
CA TYR A 69 2.15 14.99 3.90
C TYR A 69 1.92 13.92 2.82
N ALA A 70 2.96 13.15 2.48
CA ALA A 70 2.89 12.06 1.50
C ALA A 70 1.79 11.03 1.85
N VAL A 71 1.77 10.56 3.11
CA VAL A 71 0.75 9.63 3.58
C VAL A 71 -0.66 10.24 3.50
N THR A 72 -0.79 11.52 3.84
CA THR A 72 -2.09 12.21 3.79
C THR A 72 -2.64 12.27 2.37
N GLU A 73 -1.78 12.57 1.38
CA GLU A 73 -2.17 12.60 -0.03
C GLU A 73 -2.52 11.20 -0.57
N LEU A 74 -1.75 10.17 -0.23
CA LEU A 74 -2.06 8.78 -0.60
C LEU A 74 -3.39 8.31 0.00
N VAL A 75 -3.64 8.60 1.28
CA VAL A 75 -4.90 8.27 1.95
C VAL A 75 -6.07 9.03 1.31
N ARG A 76 -5.88 10.29 0.93
CA ARG A 76 -6.89 11.10 0.24
C ARG A 76 -7.21 10.51 -1.14
N GLY A 77 -6.20 10.12 -1.91
CA GLY A 77 -6.36 9.46 -3.21
C GLY A 77 -7.10 8.12 -3.09
N SER A 78 -6.69 7.28 -2.14
CA SER A 78 -7.36 6.00 -1.86
C SER A 78 -8.83 6.17 -1.49
N ARG A 79 -9.16 7.14 -0.63
CA ARG A 79 -10.57 7.47 -0.29
C ARG A 79 -11.36 8.01 -1.47
N GLY A 80 -10.70 8.65 -2.43
CA GLY A 80 -11.27 9.08 -3.70
C GLY A 80 -11.48 7.95 -4.71
N GLY A 81 -11.13 6.70 -4.37
CA GLY A 81 -11.24 5.55 -5.26
C GLY A 81 -10.14 5.48 -6.33
N GLN A 82 -9.05 6.23 -6.17
CA GLN A 82 -7.89 6.14 -7.04
C GLN A 82 -7.06 4.90 -6.70
N ASP A 83 -6.49 4.27 -7.72
CA ASP A 83 -5.51 3.20 -7.52
C ASP A 83 -4.17 3.83 -7.13
N ILE A 84 -3.82 3.69 -5.85
CA ILE A 84 -2.57 4.20 -5.29
C ILE A 84 -1.49 3.12 -5.21
N ASP A 85 -1.81 1.86 -5.51
CA ASP A 85 -0.93 0.72 -5.20
C ASP A 85 0.42 0.82 -5.93
N GLY A 86 0.41 1.26 -7.20
CA GLY A 86 1.62 1.51 -7.97
C GLY A 86 2.49 2.63 -7.40
N GLU A 87 1.87 3.68 -6.88
CA GLU A 87 2.58 4.80 -6.23
C GLU A 87 3.19 4.35 -4.90
N VAL A 88 2.44 3.62 -4.07
CA VAL A 88 2.92 3.05 -2.80
C VAL A 88 4.14 2.15 -3.01
N LEU A 89 4.12 1.30 -4.05
CA LEU A 89 5.26 0.45 -4.39
C LEU A 89 6.50 1.28 -4.75
N THR A 90 6.33 2.37 -5.50
CA THR A 90 7.43 3.28 -5.86
C THR A 90 7.98 4.00 -4.62
N TYR A 91 7.08 4.47 -3.75
CA TYR A 91 7.44 5.20 -2.54
C TYR A 91 8.23 4.34 -1.56
N LEU A 92 7.91 3.05 -1.44
CA LEU A 92 8.57 2.16 -0.48
C LEU A 92 10.10 2.16 -0.60
N GLU A 93 10.64 1.97 -1.81
CA GLU A 93 12.09 1.85 -2.02
C GLU A 93 12.79 3.18 -1.79
N LEU A 94 12.21 4.28 -2.28
CA LEU A 94 12.76 5.62 -2.09
C LEU A 94 12.70 6.04 -0.62
N ALA A 95 11.62 5.70 0.09
CA ALA A 95 11.47 5.98 1.51
C ALA A 95 12.52 5.22 2.34
N GLN A 96 12.71 3.92 2.06
CA GLN A 96 13.77 3.13 2.71
C GLN A 96 15.16 3.70 2.42
N PHE A 97 15.43 4.06 1.16
CA PHE A 97 16.74 4.59 0.74
C PHE A 97 17.06 5.96 1.36
N HIS A 98 16.07 6.84 1.50
CA HIS A 98 16.24 8.18 2.06
C HIS A 98 15.88 8.30 3.55
N ASN A 99 15.87 7.18 4.28
CA ASN A 99 15.64 7.14 5.73
C ASN A 99 14.30 7.71 6.20
N ALA A 100 13.29 7.70 5.32
CA ALA A 100 11.90 8.03 5.63
C ALA A 100 11.18 6.78 6.19
N ASN A 101 11.45 6.49 7.47
CA ASN A 101 11.01 5.25 8.11
C ASN A 101 9.49 5.16 8.34
N GLN A 102 8.82 6.28 8.61
CA GLN A 102 7.37 6.31 8.85
C GLN A 102 6.61 6.06 7.54
N LEU A 103 7.05 6.70 6.46
CA LEU A 103 6.47 6.49 5.14
C LEU A 103 6.73 5.06 4.65
N ALA A 104 7.94 4.55 4.82
CA ALA A 104 8.26 3.16 4.48
C ALA A 104 7.39 2.16 5.26
N ALA A 105 7.24 2.35 6.57
CA ALA A 105 6.39 1.51 7.41
C ALA A 105 4.92 1.56 6.97
N TRP A 106 4.42 2.75 6.61
CA TRP A 106 3.07 2.91 6.08
C TRP A 106 2.89 2.19 4.74
N CYS A 107 3.86 2.31 3.82
CA CYS A 107 3.82 1.64 2.52
C CYS A 107 3.81 0.10 2.67
N LEU A 108 4.68 -0.44 3.55
CA LEU A 108 4.69 -1.86 3.88
C LEU A 108 3.33 -2.32 4.40
N HIS A 109 2.73 -1.55 5.32
CA HIS A 109 1.42 -1.87 5.87
C HIS A 109 0.33 -1.87 4.79
N HIS A 110 0.28 -0.86 3.93
CA HIS A 110 -0.70 -0.76 2.84
C HIS A 110 -0.58 -1.94 1.86
N ILE A 111 0.65 -2.28 1.44
CA ILE A 111 0.90 -3.41 0.54
C ILE A 111 0.49 -4.73 1.17
N CYS A 112 0.84 -4.95 2.45
CA CYS A 112 0.51 -6.20 3.14
C CYS A 112 -1.00 -6.37 3.38
N THR A 113 -1.71 -5.27 3.68
CA THR A 113 -3.16 -5.29 3.91
C THR A 113 -3.96 -5.51 2.62
N HIS A 114 -3.49 -4.96 1.50
CA HIS A 114 -4.11 -5.08 0.18
C HIS A 114 -3.41 -6.11 -0.72
N TYR A 115 -2.62 -7.02 -0.14
CA TYR A 115 -1.65 -7.86 -0.85
C TYR A 115 -2.23 -8.59 -2.07
N ASN A 116 -3.44 -9.15 -1.95
CA ASN A 116 -4.08 -9.86 -3.06
C ASN A 116 -4.37 -8.95 -4.27
N SER A 117 -4.82 -7.72 -4.03
CA SER A 117 -5.07 -6.72 -5.08
C SER A 117 -3.77 -6.30 -5.75
N VAL A 118 -2.77 -5.94 -4.93
CA VAL A 118 -1.46 -5.51 -5.41
C VAL A 118 -0.78 -6.63 -6.21
N CYS A 119 -0.87 -7.89 -5.77
CA CYS A 119 -0.34 -9.04 -6.52
C CYS A 119 -1.07 -9.33 -7.84
N ALA A 120 -2.36 -9.01 -7.92
CA ALA A 120 -3.14 -9.19 -9.15
C ALA A 120 -2.76 -8.13 -10.19
N ASN A 121 -2.62 -6.87 -9.76
CA ASN A 121 -2.44 -5.72 -10.65
C ASN A 121 -0.94 -5.40 -10.91
N TYR A 122 -0.09 -5.58 -9.90
CA TYR A 122 1.32 -5.15 -9.88
C TYR A 122 2.30 -6.30 -9.61
N ARG A 123 2.04 -7.46 -10.24
CA ARG A 123 2.83 -8.68 -10.03
C ARG A 123 4.30 -8.52 -10.38
N LYS A 124 4.63 -7.72 -11.40
CA LYS A 124 6.03 -7.54 -11.87
C LYS A 124 6.80 -6.68 -10.89
N GLU A 125 6.16 -5.63 -10.40
CA GLU A 125 6.69 -4.62 -9.51
C GLU A 125 7.00 -5.20 -8.13
N ILE A 126 6.13 -6.07 -7.61
CA ILE A 126 6.40 -6.82 -6.36
C ILE A 126 7.65 -7.72 -6.54
N LYS A 127 7.74 -8.42 -7.67
CA LYS A 127 8.86 -9.33 -7.95
C LYS A 127 10.18 -8.61 -8.21
N SER A 128 10.14 -7.34 -8.61
CA SER A 128 11.34 -6.52 -8.80
C SER A 128 11.85 -5.90 -7.50
N LYS A 129 11.06 -5.92 -6.40
CA LYS A 129 11.52 -5.41 -5.10
C LYS A 129 12.67 -6.26 -4.54
N SER A 130 13.42 -5.70 -3.58
CA SER A 130 14.46 -6.43 -2.85
C SER A 130 13.93 -7.72 -2.22
N LEU A 131 14.81 -8.74 -2.08
CA LEU A 131 14.45 -10.02 -1.47
C LEU A 131 13.88 -9.85 -0.06
N GLU A 132 14.46 -8.94 0.73
CA GLU A 132 13.98 -8.61 2.07
C GLU A 132 12.53 -8.11 2.06
N ASN A 133 12.17 -7.23 1.12
CA ASN A 133 10.80 -6.74 0.99
C ASN A 133 9.85 -7.85 0.51
N GLN A 134 10.28 -8.71 -0.41
CA GLN A 134 9.47 -9.86 -0.87
C GLN A 134 9.14 -10.82 0.28
N GLU A 135 10.14 -11.21 1.06
CA GLU A 135 9.96 -12.05 2.25
C GLU A 135 9.06 -11.37 3.28
N TYR A 136 9.23 -10.06 3.47
CA TYR A 136 8.39 -9.28 4.38
C TYR A 136 6.92 -9.34 3.95
N PHE A 137 6.63 -9.15 2.66
CA PHE A 137 5.26 -9.19 2.15
C PHE A 137 4.63 -10.57 2.33
N GLU A 138 5.36 -11.64 1.99
CA GLU A 138 4.85 -13.01 2.11
C GLU A 138 4.53 -13.38 3.57
N LYS A 139 5.37 -12.91 4.51
CA LYS A 139 5.21 -13.16 5.94
C LYS A 139 4.05 -12.39 6.56
N HIS A 140 3.85 -11.13 6.16
CA HIS A 140 2.88 -10.22 6.79
C HIS A 140 1.60 -10.00 5.98
N ARG A 141 1.42 -10.74 4.87
CA ARG A 141 0.23 -10.60 4.03
C ARG A 141 -1.08 -10.84 4.77
N TRP A 142 -2.07 -10.06 4.38
CA TRP A 142 -3.46 -10.21 4.77
C TRP A 142 -4.33 -10.46 3.53
N PRO A 143 -5.27 -11.43 3.57
CA PRO A 143 -5.47 -12.42 4.63
C PRO A 143 -4.31 -13.45 4.71
N PRO A 144 -4.02 -14.02 5.89
CA PRO A 144 -2.98 -15.03 6.04
C PRO A 144 -3.27 -16.32 5.24
N VAL A 145 -2.23 -17.07 4.91
CA VAL A 145 -2.34 -18.29 4.06
C VAL A 145 -3.26 -19.34 4.68
N TRP A 146 -3.16 -19.53 5.99
CA TRP A 146 -3.94 -20.54 6.69
C TRP A 146 -5.44 -20.20 6.64
N TYR A 147 -5.78 -18.91 6.72
CA TYR A 147 -7.17 -18.43 6.64
C TYR A 147 -7.74 -18.71 5.25
N LEU A 148 -6.98 -18.41 4.19
CA LEU A 148 -7.40 -18.70 2.82
C LEU A 148 -7.63 -20.21 2.60
N LYS A 149 -6.78 -21.07 3.18
CA LYS A 149 -6.96 -22.52 3.13
C LYS A 149 -8.21 -22.99 3.88
N GLU A 150 -8.48 -22.40 5.03
CA GLU A 150 -9.65 -22.74 5.85
C GLU A 150 -10.96 -22.26 5.21
N GLU A 151 -10.97 -21.05 4.65
CA GLU A 151 -12.09 -20.52 3.86
C GLU A 151 -12.38 -21.43 2.65
N ASP A 152 -11.35 -21.82 1.89
CA ASP A 152 -11.49 -22.77 0.78
C ASP A 152 -12.11 -24.10 1.24
N HIS A 153 -11.68 -24.61 2.40
CA HIS A 153 -12.24 -25.83 2.98
C HIS A 153 -13.71 -25.63 3.38
N TYR A 154 -14.03 -24.53 4.06
CA TYR A 154 -15.39 -24.20 4.47
C TYR A 154 -16.35 -24.10 3.26
N GLN A 155 -15.94 -23.39 2.22
CA GLN A 155 -16.75 -23.23 1.00
C GLN A 155 -17.01 -24.56 0.30
N ARG A 156 -16.02 -25.47 0.27
CA ARG A 156 -16.19 -26.82 -0.27
C ARG A 156 -17.20 -27.61 0.55
N MET A 157 -17.05 -27.64 1.88
CA MET A 157 -17.96 -28.37 2.77
C MET A 157 -19.38 -27.85 2.70
N LYS A 158 -19.55 -26.52 2.64
CA LYS A 158 -20.86 -25.88 2.45
C LYS A 158 -21.52 -26.33 1.14
N LYS A 159 -20.76 -26.34 0.05
CA LYS A 159 -21.26 -26.78 -1.27
C LYS A 159 -21.63 -28.27 -1.30
N GLU A 160 -20.89 -29.12 -0.60
CA GLU A 160 -21.25 -30.54 -0.46
C GLU A 160 -22.56 -30.70 0.33
N ARG A 161 -22.72 -29.99 1.45
CA ARG A 161 -23.95 -30.00 2.23
C ARG A 161 -25.17 -29.51 1.42
N GLU A 162 -25.01 -28.45 0.65
CA GLU A 162 -26.07 -27.94 -0.24
C GLU A 162 -26.48 -28.98 -1.29
N LYS A 163 -25.54 -29.76 -1.84
CA LYS A 163 -25.85 -30.85 -2.76
C LYS A 163 -26.61 -31.98 -2.07
N GLU A 164 -26.20 -32.37 -0.86
CA GLU A 164 -26.89 -33.38 -0.05
C GLU A 164 -28.33 -32.96 0.24
N ASP A 165 -28.55 -31.71 0.66
CA ASP A 165 -29.88 -31.15 0.91
C ASP A 165 -30.75 -31.15 -0.35
N VAL A 166 -30.18 -30.84 -1.52
CA VAL A 166 -30.90 -30.93 -2.81
C VAL A 166 -31.28 -32.38 -3.14
N VAL A 167 -30.41 -33.35 -2.89
CA VAL A 167 -30.70 -34.78 -3.10
C VAL A 167 -31.78 -35.27 -2.14
N LEU A 168 -31.70 -34.91 -0.87
CA LEU A 168 -32.71 -35.23 0.15
C LEU A 168 -34.07 -34.63 -0.21
N ASN A 169 -34.11 -33.36 -0.62
CA ASN A 169 -35.34 -32.70 -1.05
C ASN A 169 -35.95 -33.35 -2.29
N LYS A 170 -35.14 -33.78 -3.28
CA LYS A 170 -35.63 -34.54 -4.44
C LYS A 170 -36.23 -35.89 -4.02
N HIS A 171 -35.60 -36.58 -3.08
CA HIS A 171 -36.10 -37.85 -2.56
C HIS A 171 -37.40 -37.69 -1.75
N HIS A 172 -37.50 -36.64 -0.92
CA HIS A 172 -38.74 -36.30 -0.21
C HIS A 172 -39.87 -35.88 -1.16
N SER A 173 -39.57 -35.14 -2.23
CA SER A 173 -40.54 -34.78 -3.28
C SER A 173 -41.07 -36.03 -3.99
N ARG A 174 -40.20 -36.96 -4.41
CA ARG A 174 -40.61 -38.23 -5.05
C ARG A 174 -41.53 -39.08 -4.18
N ARG A 175 -41.34 -39.11 -2.85
CA ARG A 175 -42.20 -39.87 -1.92
C ARG A 175 -43.60 -39.26 -1.74
N ARG A 176 -43.80 -37.97 -1.97
CA ARG A 176 -45.13 -37.32 -1.88
C ARG A 176 -46.05 -37.66 -3.06
N TRP A 177 -45.52 -38.15 -4.18
CA TRP A 177 -46.30 -38.47 -5.39
C TRP A 177 -46.90 -39.89 -5.39
N CYS A 178 -46.81 -40.64 -4.30
CA CYS A 178 -47.32 -42.02 -4.23
C CYS A 178 -48.68 -42.18 -3.50
N PHE A 179 -49.41 -41.11 -3.18
CA PHE A 179 -50.64 -41.21 -2.36
C PHE A 179 -51.99 -41.15 -3.10
N TRP A 180 -52.03 -41.19 -4.44
CA TRP A 180 -53.30 -41.24 -5.16
C TRP A 180 -53.25 -42.20 -6.36
N ARG A 181 -53.40 -43.50 -6.08
CA ARG A 181 -54.12 -44.39 -6.99
C ARG A 181 -55.39 -44.82 -6.25
N ALA A 182 -56.48 -44.12 -6.50
CA ALA A 182 -57.81 -44.63 -6.18
C ALA A 182 -58.01 -45.92 -6.99
N SER A 183 -58.19 -47.05 -6.30
CA SER A 183 -58.65 -48.28 -6.94
C SER A 183 -60.05 -48.04 -7.51
N PRO A 184 -60.35 -48.41 -8.77
CA PRO A 184 -61.72 -48.39 -9.24
C PRO A 184 -62.43 -49.58 -8.59
N ALA A 185 -63.35 -49.29 -7.66
CA ALA A 185 -64.31 -50.28 -7.20
C ALA A 185 -65.41 -50.41 -8.28
N VAL A 186 -65.38 -51.50 -9.04
CA VAL A 186 -66.54 -52.00 -9.81
C VAL A 186 -66.53 -53.51 -9.74
N GLY A 187 -67.61 -54.08 -9.19
CA GLY A 187 -67.88 -55.51 -9.05
C GLY A 187 -68.99 -55.72 -8.03
#